data_AF-A0A816B6Y3-F1
#
_entry.id   AF-A0A816B6Y3-F1
#
_cell.length_a   1.000
_cell.length_b   1.000
_cell.length_c   1.000
_cell.angle_alpha   90.00
_cell.angle_beta   90.00
_cell.angle_gamma   90.00
#
_symmetry.space_group_name_H-M   'P 1'
#
loop_
_entity.id
_entity.type
_entity.pdbx_description
1 polymer ?
#
loop_
_entity_poly.entity_id
_entity_poly.type
_entity_poly.pdbx_seq_one_letter_code
_entity_poly.pdbx_strand_id
1 'polypeptide(L)'
;MILLFNAWAQLKTKEALDLVKKISKHIPKSFYSNPYLLTSLLDALMKCGDVAHAESLFCSSKHKVLSSYGAMMKGYVDNNLLEKAIDLFNEIENPNDANVTILFNACAQLKTKEALDLVKKNSKQIP
;
A
#
# COMPACT_ATOMS: atom_id res chain seq x y z
N MET A 1 19.50 22.67 -8.52
CA MET A 1 18.35 22.41 -9.42
C MET A 1 17.57 21.15 -9.02
N ILE A 2 18.22 19.99 -8.82
CA ILE A 2 17.56 18.75 -8.36
C ILE A 2 16.82 18.92 -7.01
N LEU A 3 17.44 19.60 -6.03
CA LEU A 3 16.82 19.87 -4.73
C LEU A 3 15.56 20.74 -4.81
N LEU A 4 15.51 21.69 -5.76
CA LEU A 4 14.34 22.54 -5.98
C LEU A 4 13.19 21.75 -6.61
N PHE A 5 13.48 20.88 -7.59
CA PHE A 5 12.48 20.00 -8.19
C PHE A 5 11.91 19.00 -7.17
N ASN A 6 12.78 18.41 -6.33
CA ASN A 6 12.37 17.53 -5.24
C ASN A 6 11.54 18.26 -4.18
N ALA A 7 11.93 19.47 -3.77
CA ALA A 7 11.15 20.28 -2.84
C ALA A 7 9.77 20.68 -3.40
N TRP A 8 9.69 20.95 -4.71
CA TRP A 8 8.42 21.29 -5.37
C TRP A 8 7.51 20.07 -5.54
N ALA A 9 8.07 18.90 -5.83
CA ALA A 9 7.36 17.62 -5.80
C ALA A 9 6.88 17.28 -4.37
N GLN A 10 7.69 17.57 -3.34
CA GLN A 10 7.32 17.44 -1.93
C GLN A 10 6.21 18.42 -1.53
N LEU A 11 6.19 19.63 -2.10
CA LEU A 11 5.14 20.61 -1.84
C LEU A 11 3.78 20.14 -2.39
N LYS A 12 3.77 19.64 -3.64
CA LYS A 12 2.56 19.07 -4.28
C LYS A 12 2.02 17.85 -3.52
N THR A 13 2.91 17.02 -2.98
CA THR A 13 2.52 15.86 -2.17
C THR A 13 2.04 16.27 -0.78
N LYS A 14 2.58 17.32 -0.17
CA LYS A 14 2.11 17.84 1.14
C LYS A 14 0.73 18.50 1.05
N GLU A 15 0.49 19.32 0.03
CA GLU A 15 -0.84 19.90 -0.23
C GLU A 15 -1.89 18.81 -0.50
N ALA A 16 -1.53 17.80 -1.31
CA ALA A 16 -2.39 16.65 -1.56
C ALA A 16 -2.66 15.88 -0.26
N LEU A 17 -1.64 15.66 0.57
CA LEU A 17 -1.80 14.99 1.86
C LEU A 17 -2.74 15.75 2.81
N ASP A 18 -2.58 17.07 2.92
CA ASP A 18 -3.41 17.91 3.77
C ASP A 18 -4.86 17.92 3.29
N LEU A 19 -5.09 17.94 1.97
CA LEU A 19 -6.42 17.81 1.37
C LEU A 19 -7.03 16.43 1.67
N VAL A 20 -6.26 15.35 1.47
CA VAL A 20 -6.68 13.97 1.75
C VAL A 20 -7.06 13.81 3.23
N LYS A 21 -6.25 14.37 4.15
CA LYS A 21 -6.52 14.37 5.60
C LYS A 21 -7.76 15.20 5.96
N LYS A 22 -7.94 16.35 5.33
CA LYS A 22 -9.11 17.20 5.57
C LYS A 22 -10.38 16.48 5.12
N ILE A 23 -10.35 15.91 3.92
CA ILE A 23 -11.46 15.14 3.37
C ILE A 23 -11.75 13.94 4.28
N SER A 24 -10.73 13.17 4.69
CA SER A 24 -10.95 12.01 5.57
C SER A 24 -11.58 12.39 6.91
N LYS A 25 -11.19 13.50 7.54
CA LYS A 25 -11.81 13.99 8.79
C LYS A 25 -13.30 14.34 8.65
N HIS A 26 -13.73 14.78 7.49
CA HIS A 26 -15.12 15.21 7.23
C HIS A 26 -15.98 14.11 6.60
N ILE A 27 -15.39 12.99 6.17
CA ILE A 27 -16.12 11.86 5.63
C ILE A 27 -16.74 11.05 6.79
N PRO A 28 -18.06 10.78 6.79
CA PRO A 28 -18.67 9.93 7.80
C PRO A 28 -18.06 8.53 7.78
N LYS A 29 -17.88 7.89 8.93
CA LYS A 29 -17.29 6.54 9.02
C LYS A 29 -18.00 5.50 8.15
N SER A 30 -19.29 5.68 7.89
CA SER A 30 -20.10 4.82 7.00
C SER A 30 -19.62 4.81 5.55
N PHE A 31 -18.93 5.86 5.08
CA PHE A 31 -18.37 5.91 3.72
C PHE A 31 -17.14 5.03 3.56
N TYR A 32 -16.40 4.74 4.64
CA TYR A 32 -15.29 3.77 4.60
C TYR A 32 -15.78 2.32 4.45
N SER A 33 -17.08 2.08 4.60
CA SER A 33 -17.70 0.81 4.24
C SER A 33 -17.79 0.61 2.72
N ASN A 34 -17.61 1.67 1.92
CA ASN A 34 -17.49 1.55 0.48
C ASN A 34 -16.04 1.12 0.14
N PRO A 35 -15.83 -0.08 -0.41
CA PRO A 35 -14.50 -0.62 -0.67
C PRO A 35 -13.71 0.19 -1.71
N TYR A 36 -14.39 0.86 -2.65
CA TYR A 36 -13.75 1.71 -3.65
C TYR A 36 -13.21 2.99 -3.03
N LEU A 37 -14.03 3.69 -2.22
CA LEU A 37 -13.60 4.89 -1.51
C LEU A 37 -12.47 4.60 -0.53
N LEU A 38 -12.57 3.49 0.20
CA LEU A 38 -11.50 3.01 1.06
C LEU A 38 -10.20 2.81 0.26
N THR A 39 -10.26 2.06 -0.86
CA THR A 39 -9.08 1.77 -1.69
C THR A 39 -8.45 3.05 -2.24
N SER A 40 -9.25 4.00 -2.74
CA SER A 40 -8.75 5.28 -3.23
C SER A 40 -8.08 6.12 -2.14
N LEU A 41 -8.63 6.12 -0.92
CA LEU A 41 -8.05 6.85 0.19
C LEU A 41 -6.73 6.22 0.66
N LEU A 42 -6.66 4.89 0.72
CA LEU A 42 -5.42 4.17 1.04
C LEU A 42 -4.33 4.47 0.00
N ASP A 43 -4.65 4.37 -1.29
CA ASP A 43 -3.71 4.68 -2.38
C ASP A 43 -3.19 6.13 -2.27
N ALA A 44 -4.06 7.09 -1.99
CA ALA A 44 -3.67 8.49 -1.81
C ALA A 44 -2.76 8.71 -0.58
N LEU A 45 -3.09 8.11 0.56
CA LEU A 45 -2.28 8.21 1.78
C LEU A 45 -0.89 7.59 1.58
N MET A 46 -0.82 6.41 0.96
CA MET A 46 0.45 5.73 0.67
C MET A 46 1.32 6.52 -0.31
N LYS A 47 0.74 7.08 -1.38
CA LYS A 47 1.45 7.94 -2.35
C LYS A 47 2.01 9.21 -1.71
N CYS A 48 1.34 9.73 -0.68
CA CYS A 48 1.81 10.87 0.08
C CYS A 48 2.81 10.51 1.19
N GLY A 49 3.13 9.22 1.35
CA GLY A 49 4.05 8.73 2.38
C GLY A 49 3.47 8.65 3.79
N ASP A 50 2.15 8.86 3.95
CA ASP A 50 1.49 8.76 5.26
C ASP A 50 1.03 7.32 5.54
N VAL A 51 2.04 6.44 5.64
CA VAL A 51 1.86 5.00 5.79
C VAL A 51 1.09 4.66 7.07
N ALA A 52 1.39 5.35 8.18
CA ALA A 52 0.77 5.07 9.48
C ALA A 52 -0.75 5.30 9.46
N HIS A 53 -1.23 6.36 8.82
CA HIS A 53 -2.68 6.60 8.70
C HIS A 53 -3.33 5.59 7.74
N ALA A 54 -2.65 5.21 6.65
CA ALA A 54 -3.14 4.19 5.75
C ALA A 54 -3.29 2.83 6.47
N GLU A 55 -2.28 2.42 7.23
CA GLU A 55 -2.30 1.21 8.07
C GLU A 55 -3.45 1.24 9.08
N SER A 56 -3.60 2.35 9.82
CA SER A 56 -4.68 2.50 10.79
C SER A 56 -6.06 2.37 10.13
N LEU A 57 -6.25 3.01 8.98
CA LEU A 57 -7.53 2.97 8.26
C LEU A 57 -7.81 1.56 7.72
N PHE A 58 -6.81 0.94 7.09
CA PHE A 58 -6.90 -0.41 6.57
C PHE A 58 -7.26 -1.39 7.67
N CYS A 59 -6.52 -1.41 8.78
CA CYS A 59 -6.76 -2.30 9.93
C CYS A 59 -8.17 -2.11 10.50
N SER A 60 -8.64 -0.87 10.65
CA SER A 60 -9.97 -0.58 11.19
C SER A 60 -11.14 -0.94 10.26
N SER A 61 -10.89 -1.13 8.95
CA SER A 61 -11.94 -1.43 7.98
C SER A 61 -12.34 -2.90 7.99
N LYS A 62 -13.66 -3.15 8.00
CA LYS A 62 -14.25 -4.48 7.87
C LYS A 62 -14.47 -4.92 6.41
N HIS A 63 -14.39 -4.00 5.46
CA HIS A 63 -14.75 -4.21 4.06
C HIS A 63 -13.52 -4.12 3.14
N LYS A 64 -12.49 -4.90 3.46
CA LYS A 64 -11.27 -5.01 2.64
C LYS A 64 -11.56 -5.87 1.41
N VAL A 65 -11.12 -5.41 0.25
CA VAL A 65 -11.20 -6.14 -1.04
C VAL A 65 -9.80 -6.29 -1.63
N LEU A 66 -9.59 -7.22 -2.56
CA LEU A 66 -8.27 -7.47 -3.18
C LEU A 66 -7.59 -6.20 -3.69
N SER A 67 -8.36 -5.26 -4.25
CA SER A 67 -7.85 -3.94 -4.68
C SER A 67 -7.29 -3.10 -3.53
N SER A 68 -7.88 -3.16 -2.33
CA SER A 68 -7.37 -2.46 -1.15
C SER A 68 -6.07 -3.06 -0.63
N TYR A 69 -5.92 -4.39 -0.68
CA TYR A 69 -4.63 -5.05 -0.40
C TYR A 69 -3.59 -4.64 -1.45
N GLY A 70 -3.95 -4.61 -2.74
CA GLY A 70 -3.07 -4.17 -3.81
C GLY A 70 -2.59 -2.72 -3.64
N ALA A 71 -3.47 -1.80 -3.23
CA ALA A 71 -3.11 -0.42 -2.93
C ALA A 71 -2.11 -0.32 -1.78
N MET A 72 -2.33 -1.06 -0.69
CA MET A 72 -1.40 -1.11 0.45
C MET A 72 -0.06 -1.75 0.06
N MET A 73 -0.07 -2.89 -0.62
CA MET A 73 1.15 -3.59 -1.07
C MET A 73 1.99 -2.69 -1.99
N LYS A 74 1.36 -2.08 -3.01
CA LYS A 74 2.06 -1.16 -3.92
C LYS A 74 2.60 0.04 -3.14
N GLY A 75 1.80 0.59 -2.24
CA GLY A 75 2.21 1.68 -1.37
C GLY A 75 3.44 1.33 -0.53
N TYR A 76 3.51 0.12 0.03
CA TYR A 76 4.68 -0.33 0.79
C TYR A 76 5.91 -0.42 -0.09
N VAL A 77 5.77 -0.94 -1.32
CA VAL A 77 6.87 -0.97 -2.29
C VAL A 77 7.36 0.43 -2.62
N ASP A 78 6.46 1.36 -2.95
CA ASP A 78 6.79 2.75 -3.27
C ASP A 78 7.46 3.50 -2.10
N ASN A 79 7.20 3.06 -0.85
CA ASN A 79 7.79 3.62 0.37
C ASN A 79 9.00 2.82 0.91
N ASN A 80 9.57 1.90 0.11
CA ASN A 80 10.71 1.06 0.49
C ASN A 80 10.47 0.13 1.71
N LEU A 81 9.22 -0.27 1.95
CA LEU A 81 8.79 -1.16 3.02
C LEU A 81 8.50 -2.57 2.47
N LEU A 82 9.46 -3.15 1.76
CA LEU A 82 9.27 -4.34 0.94
C LEU A 82 8.79 -5.56 1.74
N GLU A 83 9.32 -5.78 2.95
CA GLU A 83 8.91 -6.88 3.84
C GLU A 83 7.42 -6.79 4.18
N LYS A 84 6.91 -5.60 4.52
CA LYS A 84 5.48 -5.39 4.80
C LYS A 84 4.60 -5.69 3.59
N ALA A 85 5.07 -5.42 2.37
CA ALA A 85 4.33 -5.78 1.16
C ALA A 85 4.20 -7.30 0.99
N ILE A 86 5.27 -8.04 1.31
CA ILE A 86 5.29 -9.51 1.26
C ILE A 86 4.43 -10.10 2.37
N ASP A 87 4.56 -9.61 3.60
CA ASP A 87 3.77 -10.07 4.72
C ASP A 87 2.28 -9.86 4.47
N LEU A 88 1.90 -8.69 3.95
CA LEU A 88 0.51 -8.41 3.60
C LEU A 88 0.00 -9.32 2.47
N PHE A 89 0.84 -9.71 1.50
CA PHE A 89 0.43 -10.67 0.48
C PHE A 89 0.10 -12.05 1.09
N ASN A 90 0.84 -12.49 2.10
CA ASN A 90 0.62 -13.77 2.77
C ASN A 90 -0.71 -13.83 3.54
N GLU A 91 -1.33 -12.67 3.81
CA GLU A 91 -2.66 -12.59 4.42
C GLU A 91 -3.80 -12.76 3.40
N ILE A 92 -3.50 -12.81 2.09
CA ILE A 92 -4.51 -12.90 1.03
C ILE A 92 -4.81 -14.37 0.71
N GLU A 93 -6.02 -14.83 1.00
CA GLU A 93 -6.43 -16.22 0.76
C GLU A 93 -6.55 -16.58 -0.73
N ASN A 94 -6.87 -15.61 -1.60
CA ASN A 94 -7.03 -15.80 -3.05
C ASN A 94 -6.53 -14.57 -3.84
N PRO A 95 -5.21 -14.39 -3.99
CA PRO A 95 -4.65 -13.25 -4.69
C PRO A 95 -4.95 -13.31 -6.19
N ASN A 96 -5.11 -12.14 -6.82
CA ASN A 96 -5.22 -12.04 -8.28
C ASN A 96 -3.86 -11.71 -8.93
N ASP A 97 -3.82 -11.71 -10.26
CA ASP A 97 -2.62 -11.41 -11.05
C ASP A 97 -1.96 -10.08 -10.69
N ALA A 98 -2.76 -9.06 -10.32
CA ALA A 98 -2.24 -7.76 -9.92
C ALA A 98 -1.50 -7.85 -8.57
N ASN A 99 -2.06 -8.56 -7.58
CA ASN A 99 -1.40 -8.77 -6.29
C ASN A 99 -0.08 -9.55 -6.46
N VAL A 100 -0.09 -10.60 -7.29
CA VAL A 100 1.10 -11.42 -7.59
C VAL A 100 2.17 -10.58 -8.30
N THR A 101 1.78 -9.72 -9.24
CA THR A 101 2.71 -8.81 -9.94
C THR A 101 3.40 -7.85 -8.95
N ILE A 102 2.64 -7.29 -8.00
CA ILE A 102 3.19 -6.40 -6.98
C ILE A 102 4.16 -7.15 -6.08
N LEU A 103 3.84 -8.39 -5.68
CA LEU A 103 4.75 -9.25 -4.92
C LEU A 103 6.06 -9.47 -5.66
N PHE A 104 6.02 -9.84 -6.94
CA PHE A 104 7.24 -10.04 -7.73
C PHE A 104 8.08 -8.78 -7.83
N ASN A 105 7.45 -7.62 -7.99
CA ASN A 105 8.15 -6.34 -7.96
C ASN A 105 8.83 -6.10 -6.60
N ALA A 106 8.13 -6.36 -5.48
CA ALA A 106 8.72 -6.25 -4.15
C ALA A 106 9.94 -7.18 -3.98
N CYS A 107 9.82 -8.44 -4.40
CA CYS A 107 10.89 -9.43 -4.33
C CYS A 107 12.10 -9.06 -5.21
N ALA A 108 11.87 -8.49 -6.39
CA ALA A 108 12.94 -8.05 -7.28
C ALA A 108 13.74 -6.87 -6.70
N GLN A 109 13.10 -6.03 -5.87
CA GLN A 109 13.75 -4.90 -5.20
C GLN A 109 14.45 -5.29 -3.89
N LEU A 110 14.06 -6.42 -3.27
CA LEU A 110 14.77 -6.99 -2.12
C LEU A 110 16.13 -7.52 -2.56
N LYS A 111 17.20 -7.11 -1.87
CA LYS A 111 18.58 -7.55 -2.17
C LYS A 111 18.76 -9.03 -1.82
N THR A 112 18.44 -9.88 -2.79
CA THR A 112 18.87 -11.26 -3.13
C THR A 112 19.12 -12.34 -2.07
N LYS A 113 19.27 -12.07 -0.76
CA LYS A 113 19.34 -13.14 0.26
C LYS A 113 17.99 -13.42 0.92
N GLU A 114 17.27 -12.41 1.40
CA GLU A 114 15.94 -12.60 2.04
C GLU A 114 14.81 -12.91 1.05
N ALA A 115 14.86 -12.33 -0.16
CA ALA A 115 13.87 -12.61 -1.21
C ALA A 115 13.80 -14.11 -1.56
N LEU A 116 14.94 -14.79 -1.57
CA LEU A 116 15.01 -16.24 -1.86
C LEU A 116 14.38 -17.08 -0.75
N ASP A 117 14.56 -16.69 0.52
CA ASP A 117 14.02 -17.44 1.65
C ASP A 117 12.51 -17.24 1.79
N LEU A 118 11.99 -16.04 1.50
CA LEU A 118 10.55 -15.74 1.49
C LEU A 118 9.83 -16.43 0.32
N VAL A 119 10.39 -16.40 -0.89
CA VAL A 119 9.80 -17.10 -2.05
C VAL A 119 9.77 -18.61 -1.83
N LYS A 120 10.82 -19.20 -1.24
CA LYS A 120 10.85 -20.64 -0.91
C LYS A 120 9.87 -21.04 0.19
N LYS A 121 9.58 -20.13 1.13
CA LYS A 121 8.58 -20.36 2.18
C LYS A 121 7.17 -20.37 1.59
N ASN A 122 6.90 -19.48 0.64
CA ASN A 122 5.59 -19.31 0.03
C ASN A 122 5.32 -20.26 -1.15
N SER A 123 6.35 -20.81 -1.80
CA SER A 123 6.21 -21.82 -2.85
C SER A 123 5.68 -23.17 -2.35
N LYS A 124 5.55 -23.36 -1.03
CA LYS A 124 4.92 -24.55 -0.43
C LYS A 124 3.40 -24.41 -0.26
N GLN A 125 2.81 -23.26 -0.59
CA GLN A 125 1.38 -22.98 -0.45
C GLN A 125 0.65 -22.83 -1.79
N ILE A 126 1.33 -22.99 -2.93
CA ILE A 126 0.71 -23.02 -4.26
C ILE A 126 0.59 -24.50 -4.66
N PRO A 127 -0.61 -25.00 -4.98
CA PRO A 127 -0.79 -26.37 -5.46
C PRO A 127 -0.09 -26.64 -6.80
#